data_AF-A0A2Z6R5K4-F1
#
_entry.id   AF-A0A2Z6R5K4-F1
#
_cell.length_a   1.000
_cell.length_b   1.000
_cell.length_c   1.000
_cell.angle_alpha   90.00
_cell.angle_beta   90.00
_cell.angle_gamma   90.00
#
_symmetry.space_group_name_H-M   'P 1'
#
loop_
_entity.id
_entity.type
_entity.pdbx_description
1 polymer ?
#
loop_
_entity_poly.entity_id
_entity_poly.type
_entity_poly.pdbx_seq_one_letter_code
_entity_poly.pdbx_strand_id
1 'polypeptide(L)'
;MLFEWKIDFEGQKRSELISQVGIILFAIIGFIVGFLLQNLALTFQIYAGGIFLTALFVLPPWSFYNQYPVQWLPSIQIEKDKHEQTESDELKEKST
;
A
#
# COMPACT_ATOMS: atom_id res chain seq x y z
N MET A 1 -12.26 1.27 -18.38
CA MET A 1 -11.22 0.98 -17.38
C MET A 1 -11.94 0.80 -16.06
N LEU A 2 -12.26 -0.43 -15.64
CA LEU A 2 -13.22 -0.69 -14.54
C LEU A 2 -12.57 -1.03 -13.19
N PHE A 3 -11.24 -1.09 -13.11
CA PHE A 3 -10.50 -1.26 -11.86
C PHE A 3 -9.25 -0.39 -11.91
N GLU A 4 -9.33 0.81 -11.35
CA GLU A 4 -8.13 1.58 -10.99
C GLU A 4 -7.61 1.01 -9.67
N TRP A 5 -6.56 0.19 -9.75
CA TRP A 5 -5.85 -0.41 -8.60
C TRP A 5 -5.00 0.60 -7.81
N LYS A 6 -5.32 1.89 -7.94
CA LYS A 6 -4.56 2.97 -7.33
C LYS A 6 -5.11 3.19 -5.92
N ILE A 7 -4.35 2.72 -4.93
CA ILE A 7 -4.55 3.01 -3.51
C ILE A 7 -3.69 4.22 -3.15
N ASP A 8 -4.24 5.13 -2.34
CA ASP A 8 -3.48 6.25 -1.81
C ASP A 8 -2.68 5.86 -0.54
N PHE A 9 -1.71 6.69 -0.13
CA PHE A 9 -0.86 6.37 1.03
C PHE A 9 -1.66 6.21 2.33
N GLU A 10 -2.74 6.97 2.50
CA GLU A 10 -3.58 6.93 3.69
C GLU A 10 -4.43 5.65 3.71
N GLY A 11 -4.95 5.25 2.56
CA GLY A 11 -5.67 4.02 2.32
C GLY A 11 -4.77 2.81 2.53
N GLN A 12 -3.52 2.85 2.07
CA GLN A 12 -2.52 1.82 2.36
C GLN A 12 -2.33 1.66 3.87
N LYS A 13 -2.10 2.75 4.61
CA LYS A 13 -1.94 2.72 6.07
C LYS A 13 -3.17 2.15 6.79
N ARG A 14 -4.37 2.54 6.37
CA ARG A 14 -5.63 2.00 6.93
C ARG A 14 -5.78 0.51 6.65
N SER A 15 -5.47 0.09 5.44
CA SER A 15 -5.54 -1.31 5.04
C SER A 15 -4.61 -2.19 5.86
N GLU A 16 -3.41 -1.68 6.19
CA GLU A 16 -2.43 -2.37 7.02
C GLU A 16 -2.90 -2.49 8.48
N LEU A 17 -3.46 -1.41 9.04
CA LEU A 17 -4.05 -1.42 10.38
C LEU A 17 -5.21 -2.42 10.48
N ILE A 18 -6.12 -2.43 9.50
CA ILE A 18 -7.25 -3.36 9.46
C ILE A 18 -6.75 -4.80 9.36
N SER A 19 -5.72 -5.04 8.54
CA SER A 19 -5.11 -6.37 8.41
C SER A 19 -4.53 -6.87 9.73
N GLN A 20 -3.68 -6.06 10.39
CA GLN A 20 -3.09 -6.42 11.67
C GLN A 20 -4.14 -6.66 12.75
N VAL A 21 -5.05 -5.71 12.94
CA VAL A 21 -6.10 -5.80 13.97
C VAL A 21 -7.02 -6.98 13.70
N GLY A 22 -7.44 -7.17 12.44
CA GLY A 22 -8.31 -8.27 12.03
C GLY A 22 -7.69 -9.63 12.32
N ILE A 23 -6.46 -9.87 11.82
CA ILE A 23 -5.77 -11.16 12.00
C ILE A 23 -5.52 -11.45 13.49
N ILE A 24 -5.11 -10.46 14.27
CA ILE A 24 -4.87 -10.63 15.71
C ILE A 24 -6.18 -10.97 16.43
N LEU A 25 -7.28 -10.28 16.13
CA LEU A 25 -8.59 -10.58 16.71
C LEU A 25 -9.03 -12.01 16.42
N PHE A 26 -8.94 -12.46 15.17
CA PHE A 26 -9.29 -13.84 14.80
C PHE A 26 -8.36 -14.87 15.43
N ALA A 27 -7.08 -14.56 15.60
CA ALA A 27 -6.14 -15.42 16.31
C ALA A 27 -6.54 -15.60 17.79
N ILE A 28 -6.87 -14.51 18.48
CA ILE A 28 -7.30 -14.55 19.88
C ILE A 28 -8.62 -15.33 20.03
N ILE A 29 -9.60 -15.04 19.17
CA ILE A 29 -10.90 -15.73 19.19
C ILE A 29 -10.72 -17.22 18.91
N GLY A 30 -9.98 -17.55 17.85
CA GLY A 30 -9.69 -18.94 17.49
C GLY A 30 -8.98 -19.68 18.62
N PHE A 31 -8.01 -19.03 19.26
CA PHE A 31 -7.28 -19.62 20.39
C PHE A 31 -8.20 -19.87 21.59
N ILE A 32 -9.01 -18.89 22.01
CA ILE A 32 -9.94 -19.05 23.15
C ILE A 32 -10.94 -20.17 22.87
N VAL A 33 -11.59 -20.15 21.70
CA VAL A 33 -12.63 -21.14 21.36
C VAL A 33 -12.02 -22.54 21.22
N GLY A 34 -10.90 -22.67 20.51
CA GLY A 34 -10.22 -23.95 20.36
C GLY A 34 -9.63 -24.48 21.67
N PHE A 35 -9.18 -23.60 22.57
CA PHE A 35 -8.74 -23.97 23.90
C PHE A 35 -9.90 -24.49 24.76
N LEU A 36 -11.04 -23.80 24.78
CA LEU A 36 -12.23 -24.25 25.53
C LEU A 36 -12.75 -25.61 25.03
N LEU A 37 -12.69 -25.85 23.73
CA LEU A 37 -13.12 -27.11 23.10
C LEU A 37 -12.00 -28.16 22.98
N GLN A 38 -10.79 -27.85 23.46
CA GLN A 38 -9.59 -28.71 23.36
C GLN A 38 -9.34 -29.22 21.92
N ASN A 39 -9.64 -28.39 20.91
CA ASN A 39 -9.56 -28.74 19.50
C ASN A 39 -8.68 -27.74 18.73
N LEU A 40 -7.45 -28.16 18.41
CA LEU A 40 -6.48 -27.34 17.70
C LEU A 40 -6.85 -27.11 16.22
N ALA A 41 -7.51 -28.08 15.58
CA ALA A 41 -7.95 -27.92 14.19
C ALA A 41 -8.98 -26.80 14.07
N LEU A 42 -9.89 -26.70 15.05
CA LEU A 42 -10.89 -25.65 15.11
C LEU A 42 -10.25 -24.25 15.28
N THR A 43 -9.19 -24.12 16.09
CA THR A 43 -8.39 -22.88 16.18
C THR A 43 -7.92 -22.43 14.79
N PHE A 44 -7.30 -23.35 14.03
CA PHE A 44 -6.77 -23.04 12.71
C PHE A 44 -7.88 -22.76 11.69
N GLN A 45 -9.03 -23.43 11.77
CA GLN A 45 -10.17 -23.15 10.90
C GLN A 45 -10.72 -21.73 11.13
N ILE A 46 -10.88 -21.31 12.39
CA ILE A 46 -11.31 -19.95 12.73
C ILE A 46 -10.26 -18.94 12.25
N TYR A 47 -8.98 -19.21 12.50
CA TYR A 47 -7.89 -18.33 12.08
C TYR A 47 -7.81 -18.18 10.56
N ALA A 48 -7.90 -19.29 9.82
CA ALA A 48 -7.90 -19.29 8.35
C ALA A 48 -9.12 -18.56 7.79
N GLY A 49 -10.31 -18.78 8.36
CA GLY A 49 -11.51 -18.03 8.01
C GLY A 49 -11.34 -16.52 8.27
N GLY A 50 -10.70 -16.17 9.38
CA GLY A 50 -10.35 -14.80 9.74
C GLY A 50 -9.40 -14.13 8.77
N ILE A 51 -8.36 -14.84 8.31
CA ILE A 51 -7.45 -14.36 7.26
C ILE A 51 -8.23 -14.13 5.97
N PHE A 52 -9.06 -15.09 5.56
CA PHE A 52 -9.82 -14.97 4.31
C PHE A 52 -10.79 -13.79 4.33
N LEU A 53 -11.49 -13.59 5.45
CA LEU A 53 -12.38 -12.45 5.63
C LEU A 53 -11.60 -11.13 5.64
N THR A 54 -10.50 -11.06 6.39
CA THR A 54 -9.65 -9.86 6.46
C THR A 54 -9.08 -9.50 5.09
N ALA A 55 -8.63 -10.50 4.33
CA ALA A 55 -8.16 -10.33 2.96
C ALA A 55 -9.27 -9.80 2.04
N LEU A 56 -10.51 -10.27 2.19
CA LEU A 56 -11.64 -9.74 1.42
C LEU A 56 -11.91 -8.26 1.72
N PHE A 57 -11.63 -7.77 2.93
CA PHE A 57 -11.78 -6.35 3.28
C PHE A 57 -10.58 -5.48 2.86
N VAL A 58 -9.38 -6.04 2.82
CA VAL A 58 -8.13 -5.29 2.56
C VAL A 58 -7.73 -5.31 1.09
N LEU A 59 -7.95 -6.41 0.37
CA LEU A 59 -7.44 -6.61 -1.00
C LEU A 59 -8.21 -5.83 -2.08
N PRO A 60 -9.55 -5.74 -2.07
CA PRO A 60 -10.23 -4.97 -3.09
C PRO A 60 -9.92 -3.48 -2.92
N PRO A 61 -9.67 -2.74 -4.01
CA PRO A 61 -9.47 -1.30 -3.96
C PRO A 61 -10.83 -0.62 -3.76
N TRP A 62 -11.38 -0.72 -2.55
CA TRP A 62 -12.64 -0.09 -2.21
C TRP A 62 -12.51 1.42 -2.36
N SER A 63 -13.59 2.07 -2.80
CA SER A 63 -13.62 3.52 -3.02
C SER A 63 -13.24 4.37 -1.80
N PHE A 64 -13.23 3.80 -0.59
CA PHE A 64 -12.80 4.49 0.63
C PHE A 64 -11.27 4.53 0.83
N TYR A 65 -10.51 3.70 0.12
CA TYR A 65 -9.03 3.68 0.18
C TYR A 65 -8.35 4.59 -0.85
N ASN A 66 -9.13 5.34 -1.64
CA ASN A 66 -8.63 6.25 -2.69
C ASN A 66 -9.31 7.62 -2.58
N GLN A 67 -9.40 8.15 -1.36
CA GLN A 67 -10.04 9.45 -1.08
C GLN A 67 -9.05 10.63 -1.16
N TYR A 68 -7.75 10.37 -1.05
CA TYR A 68 -6.71 11.37 -0.97
C TYR A 68 -5.64 11.14 -2.06
N PRO A 69 -5.92 11.54 -3.32
CA PRO A 69 -4.97 11.33 -4.41
C PRO A 69 -3.65 12.08 -4.15
N VAL A 70 -2.53 11.37 -4.32
CA VAL A 70 -1.18 11.91 -4.16
C VAL A 70 -0.94 13.02 -5.18
N GLN A 71 -0.65 14.23 -4.70
CA GLN A 71 -0.21 15.35 -5.53
C GLN A 71 1.31 15.27 -5.72
N TRP A 72 1.75 14.86 -6.91
CA TRP A 72 3.17 14.83 -7.25
C TRP A 72 3.65 16.24 -7.57
N LEU A 73 4.80 16.63 -7.00
CA LEU A 73 5.49 17.84 -7.41
C LEU A 73 6.01 17.68 -8.85
N PRO A 74 6.08 18.76 -9.63
CA PRO A 74 6.64 18.70 -10.98
C PRO A 74 8.09 18.22 -10.93
N SER A 75 8.45 17.36 -11.89
CA SER A 75 9.83 16.91 -12.05
C SER A 75 10.75 18.11 -12.23
N ILE A 76 11.83 18.18 -11.44
CA ILE A 76 12.88 19.18 -11.59
C ILE A 76 13.49 19.01 -13.00
N GLN A 77 13.08 19.86 -13.95
CA GLN A 77 13.73 20.02 -15.26
C GLN A 77 14.96 20.96 -15.18
N ILE A 78 15.23 21.51 -14.00
CA ILE A 78 16.21 22.59 -13.75
C ILE A 78 17.65 22.16 -14.08
N GLU A 79 17.95 20.86 -14.10
CA GLU A 79 19.29 20.35 -14.37
C GLU A 79 19.58 20.13 -15.86
N LYS A 80 18.56 19.80 -16.68
CA LYS A 80 18.74 19.63 -18.12
C LYS A 80 19.02 20.95 -18.82
N ASP A 81 18.25 21.98 -18.48
CA ASP A 81 18.43 23.32 -19.07
C ASP A 81 19.80 23.90 -18.70
N LYS A 82 20.33 23.67 -17.48
CA LYS A 82 21.66 24.16 -17.07
C LYS A 82 22.80 23.46 -17.80
N HIS A 83 22.74 22.14 -17.97
CA HIS A 83 23.81 21.40 -18.65
C HIS A 83 23.86 21.68 -20.16
N GLU A 84 22.71 21.84 -20.84
CA GLU A 84 22.66 22.23 -22.26
C GLU A 84 23.18 23.66 -22.47
N GLN A 85 22.93 24.58 -21.53
CA GLN A 85 23.42 25.96 -21.63
C GLN A 85 24.93 26.05 -21.38
N THR A 86 25.46 25.38 -20.35
CA THR A 86 26.91 25.34 -20.06
C THR A 86 27.71 24.66 -21.17
N GLU A 87 27.21 23.58 -21.78
CA GLU A 87 27.89 22.92 -22.91
C GLU A 87 27.88 23.78 -24.18
N SER A 88 26.78 24.51 -24.45
CA SER A 88 26.67 25.42 -25.59
C SER A 88 27.54 26.68 -25.47
N ASP A 89 27.82 27.14 -24.23
CA ASP A 89 28.70 28.27 -23.96
C ASP A 89 30.19 27.86 -24.00
N GLU A 90 30.55 26.67 -23.49
CA GLU A 90 31.91 26.13 -23.61
C GLU A 90 32.31 25.80 -25.07
N LEU A 91 31.36 25.34 -25.90
CA LEU A 91 31.58 25.10 -27.33
C LEU A 91 31.81 26.40 -28.13
N LYS A 92 31.21 27.52 -27.71
CA LYS A 92 31.42 28.84 -28.31
C LYS A 92 32.76 29.46 -27.90
N GLU A 93 33.18 29.27 -26.65
CA GLU A 93 34.47 29.76 -26.15
C GLU A 93 35.66 29.02 -26.79
N LYS A 94 35.54 27.71 -27.08
CA LYS A 94 36.60 26.94 -27.77
C LYS A 94 36.69 27.16 -29.28
N SER A 95 35.74 27.86 -29.90
CA SER A 95 35.74 28.17 -31.35
C SER A 95 36.18 29.60 -31.69
N THR A 96 36.57 30.40 -30.70
CA THR A 96 37.19 31.73 -30.87
C THR A 96 38.67 31.67 -30.50
#